data_AF-A0A7J7KAX7-F1
#
_entry.id   AF-A0A7J7KAX7-F1
#
_cell.length_a   1.000
_cell.length_b   1.000
_cell.length_c   1.000
_cell.angle_alpha   90.00
_cell.angle_beta   90.00
_cell.angle_gamma   90.00
#
_symmetry.space_group_name_H-M   'P 1'
#
loop_
_entity.id
_entity.type
_entity.pdbx_description
1 polymer ?
#
loop_
_entity_poly.entity_id
_entity_poly.type
_entity_poly.pdbx_seq_one_letter_code
_entity_poly.pdbx_strand_id
1 'polypeptide(L)'
;MCFSNYCAILSLPQKVAGTDNKMVLMAISMGFVVISILETIFESHYMFRVVYYNNVRTTAPDPASYYKSTTTTCNCCNLDDTTNQSLTSEPVVLDTYPHTEPHPILSTIDDVCLGYFLLELVVRLIFAPNKCQFFKGPLNIIDIVCVIPQLISIIIKHTTVGKVRLMYISDHILDEDDMNYSQYEKAGDFLKTITVLRTVRVLRVFKLMKHYSAFKILAYTIKVSTKELLLMVVYLMTGVLIFASIIHYAEESNFPSIPIGFWWALVTMTTVGYGDKHPKQLVGYLVGSVCVMSGVLVIAFTADINQAADGRKAIEIAENEMPGLMTMRKVYGPSKPLKGARIAGCLHMTVQTAVLIETLVELGAEVQWSSCNIFSTNDAAAAAIAATGVPVFAWKGETDEEYVWCIEQVIRCDSLSSSRLS
;
A
#
# COMPACT_ATOMS: atom_id res chain seq x y z
N MET A 1 9.91 19.17 25.89
CA MET A 1 9.90 20.53 25.29
C MET A 1 10.24 20.59 23.79
N CYS A 2 10.28 19.48 23.02
CA CYS A 2 10.63 19.52 21.59
C CYS A 2 9.55 19.03 20.59
N PHE A 3 8.30 18.81 21.01
CA PHE A 3 7.24 18.31 20.10
C PHE A 3 6.10 19.29 19.81
N SER A 4 6.16 20.53 20.32
CA SER A 4 5.13 21.55 20.02
C SER A 4 5.26 22.17 18.61
N ASN A 5 6.41 22.01 17.95
CA ASN A 5 6.70 22.69 16.67
C ASN A 5 6.30 21.92 15.39
N TYR A 6 5.70 20.74 15.48
CA TYR A 6 5.28 19.98 14.28
C TYR A 6 3.82 20.21 13.86
N CYS A 7 3.04 20.99 14.62
CA CYS A 7 1.66 21.37 14.27
C CYS A 7 1.55 22.40 13.12
N ALA A 8 2.65 22.90 12.57
CA ALA A 8 2.63 24.00 11.59
C ALA A 8 2.52 23.57 10.11
N ILE A 9 2.45 22.27 9.79
CA ILE A 9 2.70 21.79 8.41
C ILE A 9 1.42 21.63 7.56
N LEU A 10 0.24 21.95 8.09
CA LEU A 10 -1.02 21.97 7.31
C LEU A 10 -1.87 23.24 7.50
N SER A 11 -1.33 24.25 8.16
CA SER A 11 -1.97 25.55 8.29
C SER A 11 -1.45 26.50 7.20
N LEU A 12 -2.24 26.69 6.14
CA LEU A 12 -2.46 28.06 5.66
C LEU A 12 -2.69 28.93 6.91
N PRO A 13 -2.15 30.17 6.97
CA PRO A 13 -2.24 31.01 8.16
C PRO A 13 -3.67 30.96 8.72
N GLN A 14 -3.82 30.38 9.92
CA GLN A 14 -5.10 30.05 10.54
C GLN A 14 -6.03 31.26 10.74
N LYS A 15 -5.54 32.48 10.45
CA LYS A 15 -6.19 33.75 10.75
C LYS A 15 -7.04 34.37 9.62
N VAL A 16 -7.11 33.80 8.42
CA VAL A 16 -7.71 34.54 7.27
C VAL A 16 -8.82 33.80 6.50
N ALA A 17 -9.06 32.51 6.73
CA ALA A 17 -10.14 31.77 6.05
C ALA A 17 -11.09 31.11 7.05
N GLY A 18 -12.39 31.46 6.95
CA GLY A 18 -13.47 30.74 7.63
C GLY A 18 -13.41 29.24 7.32
N THR A 19 -13.86 28.41 8.26
CA THR A 19 -13.88 26.94 8.17
C THR A 19 -14.46 26.43 6.86
N ASP A 20 -15.48 27.11 6.33
CA ASP A 20 -16.18 26.73 5.10
C ASP A 20 -15.29 26.85 3.85
N ASN A 21 -14.49 27.92 3.75
CA ASN A 21 -13.59 28.13 2.61
C ASN A 21 -12.48 27.08 2.54
N LYS A 22 -12.05 26.56 3.71
CA LYS A 22 -11.03 25.50 3.78
C LYS A 22 -11.59 24.16 3.28
N MET A 23 -12.82 23.82 3.64
CA MET A 23 -13.47 22.59 3.19
C MET A 23 -13.69 22.61 1.67
N VAL A 24 -14.12 23.74 1.12
CA VAL A 24 -14.29 23.92 -0.33
C VAL A 24 -12.95 23.74 -1.06
N LEU A 25 -11.87 24.37 -0.60
CA LEU A 25 -10.56 24.24 -1.22
C LEU A 25 -10.03 22.80 -1.17
N MET A 26 -10.24 22.10 -0.06
CA MET A 26 -9.88 20.69 0.08
C MET A 26 -10.69 19.78 -0.86
N ALA A 27 -11.99 20.04 -1.01
CA ALA A 27 -12.85 19.28 -1.91
C ALA A 27 -12.45 19.50 -3.38
N ILE A 28 -12.10 20.73 -3.77
CA ILE A 28 -11.60 21.05 -5.11
C ILE A 28 -10.29 20.31 -5.38
N SER A 29 -9.31 20.41 -4.47
CA SER A 29 -8.01 19.74 -4.62
C SER A 29 -8.18 18.20 -4.72
N MET A 30 -9.04 17.62 -3.88
CA MET A 30 -9.38 16.20 -3.96
C MET A 30 -10.04 15.83 -5.30
N GLY A 31 -10.93 16.67 -5.82
CA GLY A 31 -11.55 16.50 -7.14
C GLY A 31 -10.51 16.42 -8.27
N PHE A 32 -9.54 17.34 -8.29
CA PHE A 32 -8.44 17.30 -9.26
C PHE A 32 -7.58 16.04 -9.13
N VAL A 33 -7.31 15.56 -7.91
CA VAL A 33 -6.59 14.29 -7.70
C VAL A 33 -7.37 13.12 -8.29
N VAL A 34 -8.68 13.02 -8.00
CA VAL A 34 -9.53 11.95 -8.55
C VAL A 34 -9.59 12.00 -10.07
N ILE A 35 -9.80 13.19 -10.67
CA ILE A 35 -9.81 13.38 -12.12
C ILE A 35 -8.47 12.94 -12.74
N SER A 36 -7.34 13.30 -12.12
CA SER A 36 -6.02 12.90 -12.62
C SER A 36 -5.77 11.39 -12.55
N ILE A 37 -6.33 10.69 -11.57
CA ILE A 37 -6.22 9.22 -11.46
C ILE A 37 -7.09 8.55 -12.53
N LEU A 38 -8.33 9.04 -12.72
CA LEU A 38 -9.23 8.53 -13.74
C LEU A 38 -8.67 8.74 -15.15
N GLU A 39 -8.05 9.89 -15.41
CA GLU A 39 -7.34 10.16 -16.66
C GLU A 39 -6.25 9.12 -16.90
N THR A 40 -5.39 8.83 -15.92
CA THR A 40 -4.32 7.83 -16.05
C THR A 40 -4.87 6.42 -16.32
N ILE A 41 -6.01 6.07 -15.69
CA ILE A 41 -6.70 4.80 -15.96
C ILE A 41 -7.22 4.77 -17.41
N PHE A 42 -7.89 5.83 -17.87
CA PHE A 42 -8.41 5.90 -19.23
C PHE A 42 -7.30 5.96 -20.30
N GLU A 43 -6.16 6.58 -20.01
CA GLU A 43 -4.98 6.60 -20.89
C GLU A 43 -4.46 5.17 -21.18
N SER A 44 -4.63 4.26 -20.22
CA SER A 44 -4.24 2.85 -20.34
C SER A 44 -5.31 1.98 -21.04
N HIS A 45 -6.56 2.44 -21.10
CA HIS A 45 -7.68 1.66 -21.61
C HIS A 45 -7.74 1.68 -23.15
N TYR A 46 -7.91 0.51 -23.76
CA TYR A 46 -7.88 0.35 -25.23
C TYR A 46 -8.91 1.21 -25.97
N MET A 47 -10.11 1.42 -25.41
CA MET A 47 -11.17 2.25 -26.02
C MET A 47 -10.81 3.73 -26.19
N PHE A 48 -9.85 4.25 -25.43
CA PHE A 48 -9.46 5.67 -25.46
C PHE A 48 -8.10 5.89 -26.14
N ARG A 49 -7.61 4.86 -26.84
CA ARG A 49 -6.38 4.90 -27.63
C ARG A 49 -6.74 5.06 -29.11
N VAL A 50 -6.08 6.00 -29.77
CA VAL A 50 -6.25 6.29 -31.19
C VAL A 50 -4.99 5.89 -31.97
N VAL A 51 -5.19 5.37 -33.18
CA VAL A 51 -4.11 4.91 -34.06
C VAL A 51 -3.40 6.10 -34.72
N TYR A 52 -2.08 5.99 -34.86
CA TYR A 52 -1.27 6.99 -35.56
C TYR A 52 -1.63 7.07 -37.06
N TYR A 53 -2.08 8.22 -37.55
CA TYR A 53 -2.64 8.39 -38.91
C TYR A 53 -1.61 8.45 -40.05
N ASN A 54 -0.34 8.10 -39.82
CA ASN A 54 0.71 8.28 -40.85
C ASN A 54 1.21 7.00 -41.52
N ASN A 55 0.57 5.83 -41.31
CA ASN A 55 0.96 4.60 -42.02
C ASN A 55 -0.23 3.68 -42.32
N VAL A 56 -1.36 4.24 -42.76
CA VAL A 56 -2.50 3.42 -43.19
C VAL A 56 -2.92 3.87 -44.58
N ARG A 57 -2.75 2.99 -45.58
CA ARG A 57 -3.42 3.17 -46.88
C ARG A 57 -4.92 3.25 -46.60
N THR A 58 -5.53 4.31 -47.09
CA THR A 58 -6.86 4.86 -46.76
C THR A 58 -8.06 3.97 -47.13
N THR A 59 -8.00 2.65 -46.92
CA THR A 59 -9.05 1.71 -47.32
C THR A 59 -9.37 0.67 -46.24
N ALA A 60 -9.56 1.11 -44.99
CA ALA A 60 -10.16 0.29 -43.94
C ALA A 60 -11.61 0.75 -43.69
N PRO A 61 -12.64 -0.11 -43.80
CA PRO A 61 -14.04 0.31 -43.76
C PRO A 61 -14.58 0.66 -42.35
N ASP A 62 -13.87 0.30 -41.27
CA ASP A 62 -14.41 0.44 -39.91
C ASP A 62 -13.30 0.62 -38.84
N PRO A 63 -13.50 1.39 -37.74
CA PRO A 63 -12.51 1.59 -36.68
C PRO A 63 -12.10 0.31 -35.93
N ALA A 64 -12.98 -0.69 -35.86
CA ALA A 64 -12.71 -1.98 -35.21
C ALA A 64 -11.67 -2.83 -35.96
N SER A 65 -11.53 -2.61 -37.27
CA SER A 65 -10.57 -3.32 -38.15
C SER A 65 -9.11 -3.09 -37.73
N TYR A 66 -8.82 -1.95 -37.10
CA TYR A 66 -7.47 -1.56 -36.68
C TYR A 66 -6.94 -2.34 -35.48
N TYR A 67 -7.82 -2.92 -34.68
CA TYR A 67 -7.47 -3.71 -33.50
C TYR A 67 -7.24 -5.20 -33.83
N LYS A 68 -7.52 -5.62 -35.08
CA LYS A 68 -7.21 -6.94 -35.61
C LYS A 68 -5.97 -6.86 -36.50
N SER A 69 -4.79 -7.01 -35.91
CA SER A 69 -3.59 -7.31 -36.69
C SER A 69 -3.18 -8.76 -36.49
N THR A 70 -3.78 -9.66 -37.27
CA THR A 70 -3.09 -10.85 -37.80
C THR A 70 -3.91 -11.40 -38.97
N THR A 71 -3.59 -10.89 -40.16
CA THR A 71 -3.42 -11.75 -41.33
C THR A 71 -2.45 -11.01 -42.25
N THR A 72 -1.17 -11.32 -42.08
CA THR A 72 -0.17 -11.06 -43.10
C THR A 72 -0.52 -11.91 -44.30
N THR A 73 -1.38 -11.42 -45.19
CA THR A 73 -1.27 -11.75 -46.61
C THR A 73 -0.71 -10.51 -47.29
N CYS A 74 0.61 -10.44 -47.30
CA CYS A 74 1.32 -9.56 -48.21
C CYS A 74 0.95 -9.98 -49.63
N ASN A 75 0.23 -9.13 -50.37
CA ASN A 75 -0.16 -9.38 -51.76
C ASN A 75 1.02 -9.33 -52.75
N CYS A 76 2.27 -9.37 -52.27
CA CYS A 76 3.48 -9.28 -53.07
C CYS A 76 4.18 -10.63 -53.30
N CYS A 77 3.63 -11.74 -52.81
CA CYS A 77 4.17 -13.08 -53.04
C CYS A 77 3.07 -14.00 -53.61
N ASN A 78 2.92 -14.00 -54.94
CA ASN A 78 2.43 -15.18 -55.65
C ASN A 78 3.47 -16.28 -55.44
N LEU A 79 3.23 -17.15 -54.47
CA LEU A 79 3.81 -18.48 -54.42
C LEU A 79 2.64 -19.44 -54.23
N ASP A 80 2.23 -20.04 -55.35
CA ASP A 80 1.56 -21.32 -55.35
C ASP A 80 2.38 -22.27 -54.46
N ASP A 81 1.81 -22.80 -53.38
CA ASP A 81 1.85 -24.24 -53.21
C ASP A 81 0.96 -24.77 -52.08
N THR A 82 0.38 -25.90 -52.43
CA THR A 82 -0.33 -26.85 -51.59
C THR A 82 0.36 -27.17 -50.26
N THR A 83 -0.22 -26.79 -49.12
CA THR A 83 -0.10 -27.56 -47.88
C THR A 83 -1.28 -27.30 -46.94
N ASN A 84 -2.03 -28.36 -46.66
CA ASN A 84 -2.98 -28.44 -45.55
C ASN A 84 -2.19 -28.36 -44.24
N GLN A 85 -2.16 -27.21 -43.59
CA GLN A 85 -1.89 -27.12 -42.16
C GLN A 85 -3.12 -26.61 -41.45
N SER A 86 -3.76 -27.54 -40.75
CA SER A 86 -4.75 -27.29 -39.70
C SER A 86 -4.13 -26.40 -38.63
N LEU A 87 -4.37 -25.10 -38.71
CA LEU A 87 -4.12 -24.15 -37.63
C LEU A 87 -5.12 -24.42 -36.51
N THR A 88 -4.69 -25.21 -35.52
CA THR A 88 -5.29 -25.19 -34.19
C THR A 88 -5.18 -23.75 -33.68
N SER A 89 -6.33 -23.08 -33.57
CA SER A 89 -6.43 -21.74 -33.02
C SER A 89 -6.09 -21.77 -31.52
N GLU A 90 -4.81 -21.65 -31.18
CA GLU A 90 -4.45 -21.07 -29.89
C GLU A 90 -4.95 -19.61 -29.88
N PRO A 91 -5.52 -19.13 -28.77
CA PRO A 91 -5.91 -17.73 -28.66
C PRO A 91 -4.64 -16.89 -28.76
N VAL A 92 -4.46 -16.22 -29.89
CA VAL A 92 -3.41 -15.22 -30.10
C VAL A 92 -3.56 -14.19 -28.98
N VAL A 93 -2.61 -14.22 -28.04
CA VAL A 93 -2.46 -13.19 -27.03
C VAL A 93 -2.28 -11.88 -27.81
N LEU A 94 -3.17 -10.92 -27.54
CA LEU A 94 -3.21 -9.61 -28.18
C LEU A 94 -2.02 -8.78 -27.68
N ASP A 95 -0.81 -9.21 -28.02
CA ASP A 95 0.42 -8.62 -27.53
C ASP A 95 0.71 -7.33 -28.31
N THR A 96 0.65 -6.23 -27.56
CA THR A 96 1.35 -4.97 -27.80
C THR A 96 0.83 -4.14 -28.97
N TYR A 97 0.06 -3.09 -28.68
CA TYR A 97 -0.27 -2.02 -29.61
C TYR A 97 0.96 -1.10 -29.82
N PRO A 98 1.78 -1.24 -30.87
CA PRO A 98 3.06 -0.54 -30.95
C PRO A 98 2.89 0.92 -31.39
N HIS A 99 1.68 1.31 -31.85
CA HIS A 99 1.43 2.57 -32.57
C HIS A 99 0.12 3.26 -32.18
N THR A 100 -0.25 3.23 -30.89
CA THR A 100 -1.43 3.95 -30.38
C THR A 100 -1.03 5.08 -29.44
N GLU A 101 -1.67 6.24 -29.59
CA GLU A 101 -1.54 7.38 -28.68
C GLU A 101 -2.88 7.62 -27.94
N PRO A 102 -2.86 8.17 -26.72
CA PRO A 102 -4.08 8.50 -25.99
C PRO A 102 -4.91 9.56 -26.72
N HIS A 103 -6.22 9.52 -26.57
CA HIS A 103 -7.11 10.52 -27.15
C HIS A 103 -6.71 11.95 -26.74
N PRO A 104 -6.70 12.95 -27.66
CA PRO A 104 -6.24 14.31 -27.36
C PRO A 104 -6.90 14.98 -26.16
N ILE A 105 -8.18 14.69 -25.92
CA ILE A 105 -8.94 15.20 -24.76
C ILE A 105 -8.30 14.78 -23.43
N LEU A 106 -7.81 13.55 -23.33
CA LEU A 106 -7.16 13.05 -22.10
C LEU A 106 -5.86 13.81 -21.84
N SER A 107 -5.07 14.07 -22.89
CA SER A 107 -3.87 14.92 -22.77
C SER A 107 -4.21 16.34 -22.29
N THR A 108 -5.32 16.93 -22.77
CA THR A 108 -5.74 18.26 -22.32
C THR A 108 -6.16 18.26 -20.84
N ILE A 109 -6.90 17.23 -20.40
CA ILE A 109 -7.30 17.09 -18.99
C ILE A 109 -6.05 16.94 -18.10
N ASP A 110 -5.06 16.17 -18.55
CA ASP A 110 -3.81 15.96 -17.83
C ASP A 110 -3.01 17.27 -17.68
N ASP A 111 -2.91 18.07 -18.75
CA ASP A 111 -2.26 19.38 -18.74
C ASP A 111 -2.96 20.36 -17.77
N VAL A 112 -4.31 20.34 -17.71
CA VAL A 112 -5.10 21.15 -16.76
C VAL A 112 -4.86 20.71 -15.32
N CYS A 113 -4.84 19.40 -15.06
CA CYS A 113 -4.54 18.85 -13.73
C CYS A 113 -3.12 19.20 -13.27
N LEU A 114 -2.15 19.13 -14.19
CA LEU A 114 -0.77 19.55 -13.94
C LEU A 114 -0.70 21.03 -13.57
N GLY A 115 -1.40 21.89 -14.32
CA GLY A 115 -1.47 23.32 -14.03
C GLY A 115 -1.97 23.60 -12.62
N TYR A 116 -3.04 22.91 -12.20
CA TYR A 116 -3.57 23.00 -10.84
C TYR A 116 -2.55 22.53 -9.79
N PHE A 117 -1.91 21.39 -9.99
CA PHE A 117 -0.91 20.86 -9.05
C PHE A 117 0.34 21.73 -8.93
N LEU A 118 0.79 22.32 -10.04
CA LEU A 118 1.88 23.30 -10.05
C LEU A 118 1.48 24.55 -9.29
N LEU A 119 0.28 25.08 -9.52
CA LEU A 119 -0.22 26.24 -8.80
C LEU A 119 -0.28 25.97 -7.29
N GLU A 120 -0.83 24.82 -6.89
CA GLU A 120 -0.90 24.41 -5.50
C GLU A 120 0.49 24.26 -4.85
N LEU A 121 1.44 23.65 -5.56
CA LEU A 121 2.83 23.49 -5.11
C LEU A 121 3.54 24.84 -4.98
N VAL A 122 3.39 25.75 -5.96
CA VAL A 122 4.00 27.07 -5.98
C VAL A 122 3.44 27.94 -4.86
N VAL A 123 2.11 27.97 -4.69
CA VAL A 123 1.46 28.70 -3.59
C VAL A 123 1.98 28.19 -2.25
N ARG A 124 1.98 26.87 -2.02
CA ARG A 124 2.52 26.27 -0.79
C ARG A 124 4.00 26.61 -0.59
N LEU A 125 4.80 26.59 -1.65
CA LEU A 125 6.21 26.94 -1.58
C LEU A 125 6.41 28.41 -1.20
N ILE A 126 5.66 29.35 -1.78
CA ILE A 126 5.75 30.80 -1.48
C ILE A 126 5.41 31.08 -0.02
N PHE A 127 4.30 30.52 0.48
CA PHE A 127 3.82 30.75 1.84
C PHE A 127 4.51 29.90 2.91
N ALA A 128 5.38 28.95 2.53
CA ALA A 128 6.12 28.14 3.50
C ALA A 128 7.17 28.99 4.26
N PRO A 129 7.21 28.92 5.61
CA PRO A 129 8.15 29.69 6.43
C PRO A 129 9.61 29.26 6.22
N ASN A 130 9.86 27.96 6.01
CA ASN A 130 11.20 27.40 5.78
C ASN A 130 11.23 26.56 4.49
N LYS A 131 11.91 27.05 3.44
CA LYS A 131 11.97 26.35 2.13
C LYS A 131 12.73 25.02 2.21
N CYS A 132 13.85 24.96 2.94
CA CYS A 132 14.61 23.72 3.09
C CYS A 132 13.84 22.62 3.83
N GLN A 133 13.04 23.01 4.84
CA GLN A 133 12.18 22.07 5.55
C GLN A 133 10.99 21.63 4.68
N PHE A 134 10.48 22.53 3.83
CA PHE A 134 9.42 22.21 2.88
C PHE A 134 9.82 21.06 1.96
N PHE A 135 11.02 21.10 1.37
CA PHE A 135 11.52 20.03 0.47
C PHE A 135 11.81 18.70 1.17
N LYS A 136 12.07 18.70 2.49
CA LYS A 136 12.29 17.48 3.27
C LYS A 136 10.99 16.80 3.74
N GLY A 137 9.83 17.45 3.58
CA GLY A 137 8.55 16.89 3.99
C GLY A 137 8.08 15.77 3.04
N PRO A 138 7.74 14.56 3.53
CA PRO A 138 7.39 13.43 2.66
C PRO A 138 6.19 13.72 1.76
N LEU A 139 5.20 14.45 2.28
CA LEU A 139 4.02 14.86 1.54
C LEU A 139 4.34 15.88 0.44
N ASN A 140 5.37 16.70 0.59
CA ASN A 140 5.79 17.68 -0.42
C ASN A 140 6.69 17.02 -1.49
N ILE A 141 7.49 16.02 -1.10
CA ILE A 141 8.25 15.19 -2.03
C ILE A 141 7.29 14.52 -3.03
N ILE A 142 6.16 13.98 -2.54
CA ILE A 142 5.12 13.39 -3.42
C ILE A 142 4.58 14.41 -4.41
N ASP A 143 4.30 15.66 -4.00
CA ASP A 143 3.84 16.70 -4.93
C ASP A 143 4.86 16.96 -6.05
N ILE A 144 6.14 17.03 -5.69
CA ILE A 144 7.23 17.28 -6.63
C ILE A 144 7.37 16.10 -7.60
N VAL A 145 7.45 14.88 -7.08
CA VAL A 145 7.59 13.65 -7.89
C VAL A 145 6.40 13.46 -8.83
N CYS A 146 5.19 13.83 -8.44
CA CYS A 146 4.00 13.72 -9.30
C CYS A 146 3.97 14.71 -10.48
N VAL A 147 4.72 15.80 -10.39
CA VAL A 147 4.77 16.88 -11.40
C VAL A 147 5.94 16.67 -12.37
N ILE A 148 7.07 16.15 -11.88
CA ILE A 148 8.32 15.98 -12.65
C ILE A 148 8.11 15.24 -13.99
N PRO A 149 7.48 14.05 -14.05
CA PRO A 149 7.33 13.29 -15.30
C PRO A 149 6.65 14.09 -16.41
N GLN A 150 5.63 14.88 -16.06
CA GLN A 150 4.86 15.64 -17.03
C GLN A 150 5.53 16.94 -17.40
N LEU A 151 6.19 17.58 -16.44
CA LEU A 151 7.03 18.73 -16.75
C LEU A 151 8.13 18.35 -17.75
N ILE A 152 8.78 17.20 -17.56
CA ILE A 152 9.75 16.64 -18.50
C ILE A 152 9.08 16.35 -19.85
N SER A 153 7.90 15.71 -19.87
CA SER A 153 7.16 15.40 -21.10
C SER A 153 6.81 16.66 -21.91
N ILE A 154 6.35 17.74 -21.25
CA ILE A 154 6.03 19.02 -21.89
C ILE A 154 7.29 19.72 -22.40
N ILE A 155 8.36 19.75 -21.59
CA ILE A 155 9.64 20.34 -21.99
C ILE A 155 10.16 19.64 -23.25
N ILE A 156 10.10 18.31 -23.30
CA ILE A 156 10.58 17.53 -24.45
C ILE A 156 9.70 17.77 -25.69
N LYS A 157 8.37 17.84 -25.52
CA LYS A 157 7.43 18.21 -26.59
C LYS A 157 7.74 19.58 -27.20
N HIS A 158 8.23 20.53 -26.38
CA HIS A 158 8.51 21.90 -26.81
C HIS A 158 9.99 22.15 -27.20
N THR A 159 10.91 21.29 -26.78
CA THR A 159 12.35 21.35 -27.13
C THR A 159 12.58 20.82 -28.56
N THR A 160 13.66 21.27 -29.20
CA THR A 160 14.08 20.90 -30.56
C THR A 160 14.05 19.39 -30.83
N VAL A 161 14.24 18.52 -29.82
CA VAL A 161 14.14 17.04 -29.95
C VAL A 161 12.70 16.55 -30.19
N GLY A 162 11.68 17.17 -29.57
CA GLY A 162 10.27 16.89 -29.87
C GLY A 162 9.84 17.45 -31.22
N LYS A 163 10.40 18.60 -31.62
CA LYS A 163 10.27 19.13 -32.98
C LYS A 163 10.95 18.24 -34.01
N VAL A 164 12.11 17.64 -33.70
CA VAL A 164 12.77 16.64 -34.54
C VAL A 164 11.90 15.40 -34.66
N ARG A 165 11.21 14.92 -33.60
CA ARG A 165 10.23 13.82 -33.72
C ARG A 165 9.05 14.17 -34.64
N LEU A 166 8.52 15.40 -34.59
CA LEU A 166 7.47 15.87 -35.50
C LEU A 166 7.98 16.14 -36.92
N MET A 167 9.21 16.61 -37.07
CA MET A 167 9.88 16.86 -38.34
C MET A 167 10.25 15.54 -39.03
N TYR A 168 10.77 14.56 -38.29
CA TYR A 168 11.03 13.19 -38.78
C TYR A 168 9.77 12.52 -39.35
N ILE A 169 8.60 12.89 -38.83
CA ILE A 169 7.32 12.37 -39.31
C ILE A 169 6.75 13.22 -40.46
N SER A 170 7.11 14.51 -40.53
CA SER A 170 6.69 15.40 -41.63
C SER A 170 7.59 15.33 -42.86
N ASP A 171 8.83 14.85 -42.72
CA ASP A 171 9.86 14.88 -43.78
C ASP A 171 9.95 13.56 -44.57
N HIS A 172 9.09 12.58 -44.28
CA HIS A 172 8.98 11.34 -45.07
C HIS A 172 8.33 11.54 -46.45
N ILE A 173 8.47 12.74 -47.03
CA ILE A 173 8.04 13.08 -48.39
C ILE A 173 9.23 13.37 -49.31
N LEU A 174 10.46 13.66 -48.84
CA LEU A 174 11.57 13.92 -49.77
C LEU A 174 12.88 13.22 -49.36
N ASP A 175 13.25 12.29 -50.23
CA ASP A 175 14.57 11.74 -50.53
C ASP A 175 15.28 10.86 -49.50
N GLU A 176 15.42 9.59 -49.92
CA GLU A 176 16.48 8.66 -49.50
C GLU A 176 17.82 9.27 -49.88
N ASP A 177 18.62 9.73 -48.92
CA ASP A 177 20.08 9.61 -48.96
C ASP A 177 20.69 9.85 -47.56
N ASP A 178 21.31 8.78 -47.05
CA ASP A 178 22.39 8.73 -46.05
C ASP A 178 22.41 9.74 -44.88
N MET A 179 21.62 9.49 -43.84
CA MET A 179 21.77 10.16 -42.54
C MET A 179 21.76 9.19 -41.34
N ASN A 180 22.93 9.06 -40.68
CA ASN A 180 23.25 8.55 -39.34
C ASN A 180 22.12 7.89 -38.49
N TYR A 181 21.78 6.63 -38.79
CA TYR A 181 20.81 5.80 -38.05
C TYR A 181 21.13 5.62 -36.53
N SER A 182 22.41 5.56 -36.16
CA SER A 182 22.89 5.33 -34.78
C SER A 182 22.52 6.43 -33.77
N GLN A 183 22.36 7.68 -34.24
CA GLN A 183 22.01 8.80 -33.36
C GLN A 183 20.50 8.84 -33.04
N TYR A 184 19.66 8.30 -33.94
CA TYR A 184 18.21 8.22 -33.78
C TYR A 184 17.75 7.01 -32.96
N GLU A 185 18.48 5.89 -32.99
CA GLU A 185 18.23 4.72 -32.13
C GLU A 185 18.36 5.09 -30.64
N LYS A 186 19.40 5.84 -30.28
CA LYS A 186 19.59 6.36 -28.92
C LYS A 186 18.48 7.33 -28.51
N ALA A 187 17.96 8.13 -29.44
CA ALA A 187 16.83 9.02 -29.19
C ALA A 187 15.52 8.23 -29.00
N GLY A 188 15.30 7.16 -29.77
CA GLY A 188 14.16 6.26 -29.62
C GLY A 188 14.14 5.54 -28.26
N ASP A 189 15.28 5.03 -27.80
CA ASP A 189 15.39 4.39 -26.48
C ASP A 189 15.29 5.38 -25.32
N PHE A 190 15.79 6.60 -25.51
CA PHE A 190 15.56 7.70 -24.56
C PHE A 190 14.06 8.04 -24.45
N LEU A 191 13.33 8.07 -25.57
CA LEU A 191 11.87 8.27 -25.58
C LEU A 191 11.11 7.10 -24.95
N LYS A 192 11.53 5.85 -25.15
CA LYS A 192 10.96 4.68 -24.44
C LYS A 192 11.16 4.78 -22.92
N THR A 193 12.32 5.25 -22.48
CA THR A 193 12.62 5.49 -21.06
C THR A 193 11.67 6.54 -20.45
N ILE A 194 11.28 7.56 -21.23
CA ILE A 194 10.30 8.57 -20.81
C ILE A 194 8.88 7.99 -20.70
N THR A 195 8.53 6.99 -21.50
CA THR A 195 7.24 6.29 -21.37
C THR A 195 7.13 5.57 -20.02
N VAL A 196 8.23 5.03 -19.49
CA VAL A 196 8.26 4.43 -18.13
C VAL A 196 7.98 5.49 -17.05
N LEU A 197 8.36 6.75 -17.28
CA LEU A 197 8.02 7.86 -16.37
C LEU A 197 6.50 8.12 -16.31
N ARG A 198 5.69 7.62 -17.25
CA ARG A 198 4.22 7.68 -17.15
C ARG A 198 3.71 6.86 -15.97
N THR A 199 4.36 5.76 -15.60
CA THR A 199 3.96 4.94 -14.44
C THR A 199 4.11 5.71 -13.12
N VAL A 200 5.04 6.67 -13.06
CA VAL A 200 5.22 7.56 -11.89
C VAL A 200 3.97 8.42 -11.64
N ARG A 201 3.11 8.64 -12.65
CA ARG A 201 1.83 9.35 -12.49
C ARG A 201 0.88 8.62 -11.52
N VAL A 202 0.98 7.29 -11.40
CA VAL A 202 0.17 6.52 -10.42
C VAL A 202 0.43 7.00 -8.98
N LEU A 203 1.62 7.54 -8.68
CA LEU A 203 1.95 8.10 -7.37
C LEU A 203 1.05 9.27 -6.96
N ARG A 204 0.30 9.88 -7.89
CA ARG A 204 -0.73 10.90 -7.60
C ARG A 204 -1.78 10.39 -6.62
N VAL A 205 -2.04 9.09 -6.59
CA VAL A 205 -2.93 8.46 -5.59
C VAL A 205 -2.50 8.81 -4.17
N PHE A 206 -1.19 8.93 -3.92
CA PHE A 206 -0.66 9.30 -2.62
C PHE A 206 -0.92 10.76 -2.25
N LYS A 207 -1.34 11.64 -3.18
CA LYS A 207 -1.81 12.98 -2.80
C LYS A 207 -3.10 12.93 -1.97
N LEU A 208 -3.92 11.88 -2.13
CA LEU A 208 -5.13 11.67 -1.30
C LEU A 208 -4.80 11.58 0.19
N MET A 209 -3.58 11.12 0.53
CA MET A 209 -3.09 11.01 1.91
C MET A 209 -3.04 12.36 2.65
N LYS A 210 -3.05 13.49 1.92
CA LYS A 210 -3.09 14.84 2.52
C LYS A 210 -4.45 15.21 3.07
N HIS A 211 -5.50 14.72 2.41
CA HIS A 211 -6.88 15.04 2.73
C HIS A 211 -7.43 14.10 3.79
N TYR A 212 -6.91 12.87 3.84
CA TYR A 212 -7.35 11.87 4.80
C TYR A 212 -6.42 11.77 6.01
N SER A 213 -6.87 12.30 7.16
CA SER A 213 -6.14 12.24 8.43
C SER A 213 -5.82 10.80 8.87
N ALA A 214 -6.66 9.83 8.51
CA ALA A 214 -6.45 8.43 8.87
C ALA A 214 -5.26 7.79 8.15
N PHE A 215 -4.74 8.36 7.05
CA PHE A 215 -3.47 7.88 6.49
C PHE A 215 -2.28 8.17 7.42
N LYS A 216 -2.33 9.26 8.20
CA LYS A 216 -1.30 9.53 9.21
C LYS A 216 -1.33 8.49 10.33
N ILE A 217 -2.53 8.05 10.70
CA ILE A 217 -2.73 6.96 11.67
C ILE A 217 -2.14 5.68 11.09
N LEU A 218 -2.48 5.31 9.85
CA LEU A 218 -1.93 4.14 9.17
C LEU A 218 -0.39 4.17 9.11
N ALA A 219 0.19 5.30 8.68
CA ALA A 219 1.65 5.45 8.59
C ALA A 219 2.33 5.40 9.97
N TYR A 220 1.67 5.96 11.00
CA TYR A 220 2.15 5.87 12.37
C TYR A 220 2.11 4.42 12.87
N THR A 221 1.01 3.70 12.63
CA THR A 221 0.88 2.28 12.98
C THR A 221 1.95 1.44 12.28
N ILE A 222 2.17 1.62 10.97
CA ILE A 222 3.24 0.93 10.23
C ILE A 222 4.62 1.23 10.84
N LYS A 223 4.87 2.48 11.24
CA LYS A 223 6.13 2.88 11.89
C LYS A 223 6.31 2.21 13.25
N VAL A 224 5.23 2.10 14.02
CA VAL A 224 5.22 1.45 15.32
C VAL A 224 5.43 -0.06 15.20
N SER A 225 4.89 -0.66 14.13
CA SER A 225 4.95 -2.10 13.84
C SER A 225 6.05 -2.48 12.83
N THR A 226 7.04 -1.60 12.58
CA THR A 226 8.05 -1.82 11.52
C THR A 226 8.97 -3.00 11.83
N LYS A 227 9.31 -3.23 13.10
CA LYS A 227 10.22 -4.33 13.48
C LYS A 227 9.53 -5.67 13.30
N GLU A 228 8.24 -5.71 13.59
CA GLU A 228 7.34 -6.85 13.53
C GLU A 228 7.05 -7.21 12.06
N LEU A 229 6.71 -6.20 11.24
CA LEU A 229 6.55 -6.36 9.80
C LEU A 229 7.86 -6.82 9.13
N LEU A 230 9.00 -6.25 9.54
CA LEU A 230 10.30 -6.66 9.03
C LEU A 230 10.62 -8.12 9.38
N LEU A 231 10.33 -8.54 10.62
CA LEU A 231 10.52 -9.93 11.06
C LEU A 231 9.66 -10.89 10.24
N MET A 232 8.39 -10.56 10.01
CA MET A 232 7.49 -11.35 9.15
C MET A 232 8.04 -11.49 7.73
N VAL A 233 8.51 -10.39 7.13
CA VAL A 233 9.11 -10.41 5.79
C VAL A 233 10.37 -11.28 5.76
N VAL A 234 11.23 -11.22 6.77
CA VAL A 234 12.44 -12.05 6.84
C VAL A 234 12.10 -13.54 6.92
N TYR A 235 11.12 -13.93 7.74
CA TYR A 235 10.67 -15.33 7.82
C TYR A 235 10.03 -15.80 6.52
N LEU A 236 9.17 -14.98 5.91
CA LEU A 236 8.56 -15.29 4.62
C LEU A 236 9.62 -15.48 3.53
N MET A 237 10.58 -14.57 3.41
CA MET A 237 11.66 -14.66 2.41
C MET A 237 12.55 -15.88 2.63
N THR A 238 12.85 -16.23 3.89
CA THR A 238 13.61 -17.44 4.23
C THR A 238 12.83 -18.69 3.83
N GLY A 239 11.53 -18.75 4.13
CA GLY A 239 10.67 -19.86 3.72
C GLY A 239 10.55 -20.00 2.20
N VAL A 240 10.36 -18.88 1.50
CA VAL A 240 10.31 -18.84 0.03
C VAL A 240 11.60 -19.40 -0.57
N LEU A 241 12.77 -18.99 -0.05
CA LEU A 241 14.06 -19.51 -0.50
C LEU A 241 14.16 -21.04 -0.30
N ILE A 242 13.79 -21.53 0.89
CA ILE A 242 13.86 -22.96 1.23
C ILE A 242 12.94 -23.78 0.33
N PHE A 243 11.64 -23.46 0.28
CA PHE A 243 10.67 -24.25 -0.46
C PHE A 243 10.88 -24.16 -1.98
N ALA A 244 11.32 -23.02 -2.49
CA ALA A 244 11.67 -22.88 -3.90
C ALA A 244 12.90 -23.71 -4.30
N SER A 245 13.89 -23.82 -3.42
CA SER A 245 15.06 -24.67 -3.65
C SER A 245 14.64 -26.15 -3.65
N ILE A 246 13.84 -26.57 -2.67
CA ILE A 246 13.39 -27.95 -2.54
C ILE A 246 12.51 -28.35 -3.75
N ILE A 247 11.57 -27.49 -4.17
CA ILE A 247 10.67 -27.83 -5.29
C ILE A 247 11.41 -27.88 -6.63
N HIS A 248 12.42 -27.03 -6.83
CA HIS A 248 13.27 -27.07 -8.02
C HIS A 248 13.98 -28.42 -8.15
N TYR A 249 14.56 -28.93 -7.07
CA TYR A 249 15.21 -30.25 -7.08
C TYR A 249 14.21 -31.42 -7.11
N ALA A 250 13.01 -31.24 -6.55
CA ALA A 250 11.97 -32.27 -6.60
C ALA A 250 11.32 -32.39 -7.99
N GLU A 251 11.20 -31.29 -8.72
CA GLU A 251 10.52 -31.24 -10.02
C GLU A 251 11.22 -30.31 -11.02
N GLU A 252 12.46 -30.64 -11.38
CA GLU A 252 13.29 -29.82 -12.28
C GLU A 252 12.63 -29.52 -13.63
N SER A 253 11.82 -30.46 -14.15
CA SER A 253 11.10 -30.29 -15.42
C SER A 253 9.96 -29.26 -15.36
N ASN A 254 9.35 -29.07 -14.20
CA ASN A 254 8.22 -28.16 -14.00
C ASN A 254 8.67 -26.81 -13.40
N PHE A 255 9.74 -26.85 -12.61
CA PHE A 255 10.43 -25.73 -11.98
C PHE A 255 11.87 -25.67 -12.49
N PRO A 256 12.13 -25.12 -13.69
CA PRO A 256 13.46 -25.16 -14.31
C PRO A 256 14.48 -24.21 -13.65
N SER A 257 14.04 -23.28 -12.80
CA SER A 257 14.95 -22.40 -12.07
C SER A 257 14.38 -22.03 -10.69
N ILE A 258 15.28 -21.81 -9.74
CA ILE A 258 14.93 -21.39 -8.37
C ILE A 258 14.07 -20.10 -8.36
N PRO A 259 14.33 -19.06 -9.18
CA PRO A 259 13.47 -17.88 -9.24
C PRO A 259 12.02 -18.16 -9.67
N ILE A 260 11.79 -19.16 -10.54
CA ILE A 260 10.42 -19.60 -10.87
C ILE A 260 9.79 -20.29 -9.67
N GLY A 261 10.58 -21.06 -8.91
CA GLY A 261 10.19 -21.60 -7.61
C GLY A 261 9.84 -20.51 -6.59
N PHE A 262 10.52 -19.35 -6.60
CA PHE A 262 10.20 -18.22 -5.70
C PHE A 262 8.78 -17.72 -5.90
N TRP A 263 8.35 -17.54 -7.15
CA TRP A 263 6.99 -17.12 -7.46
C TRP A 263 5.97 -18.09 -6.88
N TRP A 264 6.14 -19.39 -7.13
CA TRP A 264 5.26 -20.43 -6.59
C TRP A 264 5.27 -20.46 -5.05
N ALA A 265 6.44 -20.46 -4.43
CA ALA A 265 6.56 -20.53 -2.97
C ALA A 265 5.97 -19.29 -2.30
N LEU A 266 6.18 -18.09 -2.87
CA LEU A 266 5.60 -16.84 -2.35
C LEU A 266 4.06 -16.88 -2.41
N VAL A 267 3.50 -17.23 -3.57
CA VAL A 267 2.05 -17.33 -3.79
C VAL A 267 1.41 -18.42 -2.93
N THR A 268 2.13 -19.52 -2.67
CA THR A 268 1.67 -20.65 -1.86
C THR A 268 1.73 -20.33 -0.36
N MET A 269 2.86 -19.78 0.13
CA MET A 269 3.02 -19.41 1.54
C MET A 269 2.09 -18.26 1.97
N THR A 270 1.78 -17.34 1.05
CA THR A 270 0.82 -16.26 1.29
C THR A 270 -0.63 -16.67 1.06
N THR A 271 -0.89 -17.95 0.74
CA THR A 271 -2.22 -18.54 0.51
C THR A 271 -3.01 -17.94 -0.66
N VAL A 272 -2.35 -17.21 -1.57
CA VAL A 272 -2.98 -16.62 -2.77
C VAL A 272 -3.35 -17.69 -3.80
N GLY A 273 -2.43 -18.62 -4.09
CA GLY A 273 -2.72 -19.82 -4.89
C GLY A 273 -3.27 -19.60 -6.30
N TYR A 274 -2.62 -18.77 -7.14
CA TYR A 274 -3.06 -18.53 -8.52
C TYR A 274 -3.21 -19.80 -9.39
N GLY A 275 -2.47 -20.86 -9.09
CA GLY A 275 -2.54 -22.16 -9.77
C GLY A 275 -1.80 -22.24 -11.11
N ASP A 276 -1.21 -21.13 -11.57
CA ASP A 276 -0.39 -21.02 -12.78
C ASP A 276 0.87 -21.89 -12.73
N LYS A 277 1.45 -22.05 -11.54
CA LYS A 277 2.50 -23.03 -11.23
C LYS A 277 2.07 -23.88 -10.05
N HIS A 278 2.22 -25.19 -10.16
CA HIS A 278 1.92 -26.15 -9.10
C HIS A 278 2.69 -27.47 -9.32
N PRO A 279 3.04 -28.19 -8.25
CA PRO A 279 3.67 -29.50 -8.36
C PRO A 279 2.78 -30.51 -9.09
N LYS A 280 3.40 -31.42 -9.86
CA LYS A 280 2.73 -32.50 -10.59
C LYS A 280 3.11 -33.89 -10.09
N GLN A 281 4.14 -34.00 -9.27
CA GLN A 281 4.64 -35.24 -8.70
C GLN A 281 4.23 -35.40 -7.24
N LEU A 282 4.22 -36.65 -6.77
CA LEU A 282 3.87 -36.97 -5.38
C LEU A 282 4.78 -36.26 -4.36
N VAL A 283 6.09 -36.20 -4.64
CA VAL A 283 7.06 -35.52 -3.77
C VAL A 283 6.78 -34.02 -3.74
N GLY A 284 6.45 -33.42 -4.89
CA GLY A 284 6.07 -32.02 -4.98
C GLY A 284 4.80 -31.70 -4.20
N TYR A 285 3.80 -32.60 -4.17
CA TYR A 285 2.61 -32.43 -3.33
C TYR A 285 2.91 -32.44 -1.83
N LEU A 286 3.84 -33.29 -1.40
CA LEU A 286 4.28 -33.31 0.00
C LEU A 286 5.00 -32.02 0.38
N VAL A 287 5.89 -31.52 -0.49
CA VAL A 287 6.56 -30.22 -0.32
C VAL A 287 5.54 -29.07 -0.30
N GLY A 288 4.57 -29.08 -1.21
CA GLY A 288 3.50 -28.09 -1.27
C GLY A 288 2.65 -28.06 0.01
N SER A 289 2.33 -29.23 0.56
CA SER A 289 1.54 -29.35 1.79
C SER A 289 2.28 -28.77 3.00
N VAL A 290 3.58 -29.05 3.13
CA VAL A 290 4.43 -28.46 4.18
C VAL A 290 4.59 -26.95 3.98
N CYS A 291 4.73 -26.49 2.74
CA CYS A 291 4.84 -25.08 2.38
C CYS A 291 3.60 -24.27 2.80
N VAL A 292 2.40 -24.76 2.51
CA VAL A 292 1.14 -24.11 2.90
C VAL A 292 1.01 -24.05 4.42
N MET A 293 1.26 -25.18 5.12
CA MET A 293 1.20 -25.23 6.58
C MET A 293 2.18 -24.24 7.22
N SER A 294 3.43 -24.21 6.73
CA SER A 294 4.44 -23.26 7.19
C SER A 294 4.04 -21.81 6.95
N GLY A 295 3.45 -21.49 5.79
CA GLY A 295 3.01 -20.13 5.45
C GLY A 295 1.91 -19.62 6.39
N VAL A 296 0.86 -20.42 6.59
CA VAL A 296 -0.25 -20.09 7.50
C VAL A 296 0.26 -19.89 8.93
N LEU A 297 1.13 -20.78 9.42
CA LEU A 297 1.68 -20.66 10.77
C LEU A 297 2.54 -19.40 10.93
N VAL A 298 3.41 -19.07 9.98
CA VAL A 298 4.25 -17.86 10.06
C VAL A 298 3.41 -16.59 10.11
N ILE A 299 2.35 -16.51 9.29
CA ILE A 299 1.45 -15.34 9.29
C ILE A 299 0.66 -15.26 10.60
N ALA A 300 0.14 -16.38 11.11
CA ALA A 300 -0.61 -16.40 12.37
C ALA A 300 0.27 -16.07 13.57
N PHE A 301 1.43 -16.73 13.72
CA PHE A 301 2.32 -16.53 14.88
C PHE A 301 2.87 -15.10 14.97
N THR A 302 3.26 -14.51 13.84
CA THR A 302 3.81 -13.14 13.85
C THR A 302 2.78 -12.08 14.23
N ALA A 303 1.49 -12.36 14.03
CA ALA A 303 0.40 -11.47 14.44
C ALA A 303 0.14 -11.51 15.97
N ASP A 304 0.36 -12.65 16.64
CA ASP A 304 -0.05 -12.85 18.03
C ASP A 304 1.06 -12.65 19.07
N ILE A 305 2.34 -12.89 18.73
CA ILE A 305 3.44 -12.95 19.72
C ILE A 305 3.66 -11.62 20.48
N ASN A 306 3.28 -10.47 19.92
CA ASN A 306 3.59 -9.15 20.47
C ASN A 306 2.39 -8.36 21.00
N GLN A 307 1.22 -9.00 21.16
CA GLN A 307 0.02 -8.29 21.62
C GLN A 307 0.24 -7.50 22.92
N ALA A 308 0.98 -8.05 23.89
CA ALA A 308 1.32 -7.34 25.13
C ALA A 308 2.22 -6.11 24.91
N ALA A 309 3.21 -6.20 24.02
CA ALA A 309 4.11 -5.09 23.72
C ALA A 309 3.38 -3.97 22.95
N ASP A 310 2.54 -4.32 21.99
CA ASP A 310 1.74 -3.36 21.23
C ASP A 310 0.66 -2.72 22.10
N GLY A 311 0.04 -3.48 23.00
CA GLY A 311 -0.86 -2.95 24.02
C GLY A 311 -0.16 -1.96 24.96
N ARG A 312 1.07 -2.25 25.40
CA ARG A 312 1.86 -1.32 26.23
C ARG A 312 2.10 0.01 25.52
N LYS A 313 2.47 -0.01 24.23
CA LYS A 313 2.63 1.21 23.42
C LYS A 313 1.30 1.97 23.30
N ALA A 314 0.19 1.27 23.07
CA ALA A 314 -1.12 1.88 22.99
C ALA A 314 -1.56 2.53 24.32
N ILE A 315 -1.28 1.88 25.46
CA ILE A 315 -1.56 2.41 26.81
C ILE A 315 -0.77 3.70 27.03
N GLU A 316 0.53 3.73 26.71
CA GLU A 316 1.37 4.95 26.83
C GLU A 316 0.83 6.11 25.98
N ILE A 317 0.31 5.82 24.79
CA ILE A 317 -0.35 6.83 23.96
C ILE A 317 -1.63 7.34 24.65
N ALA A 318 -2.47 6.43 25.15
CA ALA A 318 -3.74 6.77 25.81
C ALA A 318 -3.55 7.56 27.11
N GLU A 319 -2.44 7.35 27.84
CA GLU A 319 -2.11 8.15 29.03
C GLU A 319 -2.03 9.66 28.72
N ASN A 320 -1.56 10.03 27.52
CA ASN A 320 -1.51 11.43 27.08
C ASN A 320 -2.90 12.03 26.83
N GLU A 321 -3.90 11.19 26.52
CA GLU A 321 -5.29 11.59 26.29
C GLU A 321 -6.15 11.52 27.57
N MET A 322 -5.59 11.02 28.68
CA MET A 322 -6.28 10.85 29.97
C MET A 322 -5.62 11.66 31.11
N PRO A 323 -5.50 12.99 31.00
CA PRO A 323 -4.74 13.82 31.94
C PRO A 323 -5.28 13.80 33.37
N GLY A 324 -6.58 13.54 33.55
CA GLY A 324 -7.20 13.42 34.86
C GLY A 324 -6.62 12.26 35.68
N LEU A 325 -6.53 11.06 35.08
CA LEU A 325 -5.95 9.89 35.76
C LEU A 325 -4.46 10.05 36.02
N MET A 326 -3.72 10.63 35.07
CA MET A 326 -2.28 10.90 35.26
C MET A 326 -2.03 11.87 36.42
N THR A 327 -2.89 12.88 36.56
CA THR A 327 -2.84 13.81 37.70
C THR A 327 -3.17 13.09 39.01
N MET A 328 -4.16 12.19 39.02
CA MET A 328 -4.49 11.37 40.20
C MET A 328 -3.31 10.50 40.63
N ARG A 329 -2.65 9.80 39.70
CA ARG A 329 -1.44 9.01 39.99
C ARG A 329 -0.35 9.89 40.61
N LYS A 330 -0.13 11.09 40.07
CA LYS A 330 0.90 12.02 40.57
C LYS A 330 0.60 12.56 41.98
N VAL A 331 -0.65 12.94 42.23
CA VAL A 331 -1.06 13.58 43.50
C VAL A 331 -1.23 12.56 44.62
N TYR A 332 -1.86 11.42 44.33
CA TYR A 332 -2.27 10.43 45.33
C TYR A 332 -1.46 9.12 45.30
N GLY A 333 -0.63 8.90 44.29
CA GLY A 333 0.28 7.73 44.24
C GLY A 333 1.15 7.58 45.49
N PRO A 334 1.77 8.65 46.03
CA PRO A 334 2.57 8.54 47.27
C PRO A 334 1.75 8.18 48.50
N SER A 335 0.50 8.64 48.61
CA SER A 335 -0.37 8.37 49.76
C SER A 335 -1.09 7.02 49.68
N LYS A 336 -1.11 6.38 48.50
CA LYS A 336 -1.75 5.09 48.22
C LYS A 336 -3.12 4.96 48.91
N PRO A 337 -4.10 5.81 48.58
CA PRO A 337 -5.37 5.86 49.29
C PRO A 337 -6.20 4.57 49.18
N LEU A 338 -5.93 3.73 48.17
CA LEU A 338 -6.64 2.46 47.96
C LEU A 338 -5.88 1.26 48.53
N LYS A 339 -4.87 1.47 49.37
CA LYS A 339 -4.10 0.37 49.97
C LYS A 339 -5.02 -0.59 50.74
N GLY A 340 -5.03 -1.86 50.30
CA GLY A 340 -5.86 -2.92 50.87
C GLY A 340 -7.29 -2.99 50.31
N ALA A 341 -7.65 -2.13 49.36
CA ALA A 341 -8.89 -2.25 48.62
C ALA A 341 -8.75 -3.34 47.54
N ARG A 342 -9.71 -4.28 47.50
CA ARG A 342 -9.85 -5.27 46.44
C ARG A 342 -10.92 -4.80 45.46
N ILE A 343 -10.56 -4.64 44.20
CA ILE A 343 -11.45 -4.13 43.15
C ILE A 343 -11.59 -5.19 42.06
N ALA A 344 -12.79 -5.74 41.93
CA ALA A 344 -13.20 -6.57 40.81
C ALA A 344 -13.89 -5.70 39.75
N GLY A 345 -13.35 -5.67 38.53
CA GLY A 345 -13.92 -4.93 37.41
C GLY A 345 -14.56 -5.85 36.37
N CYS A 346 -15.74 -5.46 35.88
CA CYS A 346 -16.43 -6.10 34.75
C CYS A 346 -16.89 -4.99 33.79
N LEU A 347 -16.00 -4.61 32.87
CA LEU A 347 -16.19 -3.49 31.93
C LEU A 347 -15.46 -3.80 30.63
N HIS A 348 -15.81 -3.10 29.55
CA HIS A 348 -15.14 -3.21 28.26
C HIS A 348 -13.61 -3.15 28.42
N MET A 349 -12.91 -4.17 27.95
CA MET A 349 -11.45 -4.23 27.99
C MET A 349 -10.88 -3.44 26.80
N THR A 350 -10.61 -2.16 27.06
CA THR A 350 -10.06 -1.21 26.10
C THR A 350 -8.71 -0.67 26.58
N VAL A 351 -7.99 0.03 25.69
CA VAL A 351 -6.72 0.69 26.04
C VAL A 351 -6.93 1.74 27.16
N GLN A 352 -8.05 2.46 27.16
CA GLN A 352 -8.38 3.42 28.22
C GLN A 352 -8.72 2.73 29.55
N THR A 353 -9.40 1.59 29.50
CA THR A 353 -9.67 0.76 30.67
C THR A 353 -8.37 0.25 31.28
N ALA A 354 -7.39 -0.14 30.45
CA ALA A 354 -6.06 -0.52 30.89
C ALA A 354 -5.36 0.62 31.67
N VAL A 355 -5.45 1.87 31.21
CA VAL A 355 -4.94 3.05 31.96
C VAL A 355 -5.66 3.22 33.31
N LEU A 356 -6.97 2.97 33.36
CA LEU A 356 -7.73 3.00 34.61
C LEU A 356 -7.26 1.91 35.58
N ILE A 357 -7.10 0.67 35.12
CA ILE A 357 -6.62 -0.46 35.93
C ILE A 357 -5.27 -0.13 36.56
N GLU A 358 -4.30 0.31 35.75
CA GLU A 358 -2.98 0.71 36.24
C GLU A 358 -3.05 1.89 37.23
N THR A 359 -3.99 2.80 37.04
CA THR A 359 -4.20 3.91 37.98
C THR A 359 -4.68 3.39 39.34
N LEU A 360 -5.62 2.44 39.35
CA LEU A 360 -6.10 1.84 40.59
C LEU A 360 -4.99 1.09 41.33
N VAL A 361 -4.15 0.35 40.59
CA VAL A 361 -2.98 -0.36 41.14
C VAL A 361 -1.95 0.63 41.71
N GLU A 362 -1.64 1.71 40.99
CA GLU A 362 -0.71 2.76 41.45
C GLU A 362 -1.21 3.42 42.74
N LEU A 363 -2.53 3.61 42.87
CA LEU A 363 -3.18 4.13 44.08
C LEU A 363 -3.24 3.10 45.23
N GLY A 364 -2.76 1.87 45.02
CA GLY A 364 -2.58 0.84 46.04
C GLY A 364 -3.66 -0.25 46.08
N ALA A 365 -4.60 -0.27 45.13
CA ALA A 365 -5.61 -1.31 45.06
C ALA A 365 -5.06 -2.62 44.48
N GLU A 366 -5.64 -3.74 44.89
CA GLU A 366 -5.51 -5.02 44.20
C GLU A 366 -6.68 -5.17 43.23
N VAL A 367 -6.36 -5.35 41.95
CA VAL A 367 -7.35 -5.28 40.87
C VAL A 367 -7.39 -6.61 40.12
N GLN A 368 -8.60 -7.04 39.75
CA GLN A 368 -8.84 -8.12 38.79
C GLN A 368 -9.91 -7.69 37.80
N TRP A 369 -9.87 -8.21 36.57
CA TRP A 369 -10.73 -7.68 35.51
C TRP A 369 -11.27 -8.75 34.56
N SER A 370 -12.54 -8.59 34.15
CA SER A 370 -13.18 -9.29 33.04
C SER A 370 -13.85 -8.30 32.08
N SER A 371 -14.11 -8.73 30.85
CA SER A 371 -14.98 -7.98 29.94
C SER A 371 -16.43 -8.02 30.40
N CYS A 372 -17.24 -7.04 29.98
CA CYS A 372 -18.70 -7.02 30.23
C CYS A 372 -19.53 -7.63 29.08
N ASN A 373 -18.88 -8.09 28.00
CA ASN A 373 -19.47 -8.95 26.97
C ASN A 373 -18.39 -9.55 26.04
N ILE A 374 -18.78 -10.58 25.29
CA ILE A 374 -17.94 -11.35 24.34
C ILE A 374 -17.29 -10.56 23.19
N PHE A 375 -17.79 -9.36 22.87
CA PHE A 375 -17.29 -8.54 21.75
C PHE A 375 -16.35 -7.42 22.19
N SER A 376 -16.17 -7.26 23.50
CA SER A 376 -15.66 -6.02 24.09
C SER A 376 -14.25 -6.13 24.63
N THR A 377 -13.43 -6.92 23.95
CA THR A 377 -12.05 -7.15 24.33
C THR A 377 -11.10 -6.70 23.24
N ASN A 378 -10.14 -5.87 23.65
CA ASN A 378 -8.93 -5.59 22.91
C ASN A 378 -7.80 -6.46 23.48
N ASP A 379 -7.42 -7.51 22.76
CA ASP A 379 -6.44 -8.49 23.25
C ASP A 379 -5.08 -7.87 23.54
N ALA A 380 -4.66 -6.87 22.75
CA ALA A 380 -3.41 -6.17 23.02
C ALA A 380 -3.46 -5.45 24.38
N ALA A 381 -4.55 -4.76 24.70
CA ALA A 381 -4.73 -4.12 26.00
C ALA A 381 -4.83 -5.14 27.16
N ALA A 382 -5.58 -6.22 26.95
CA ALA A 382 -5.71 -7.31 27.93
C ALA A 382 -4.34 -7.97 28.21
N ALA A 383 -3.61 -8.34 27.16
CA ALA A 383 -2.28 -8.94 27.25
C ALA A 383 -1.26 -8.01 27.91
N ALA A 384 -1.32 -6.70 27.62
CA ALA A 384 -0.43 -5.72 28.23
C ALA A 384 -0.66 -5.58 29.74
N ILE A 385 -1.92 -5.56 30.18
CA ILE A 385 -2.26 -5.54 31.61
C ILE A 385 -1.90 -6.85 32.28
N ALA A 386 -2.20 -8.00 31.66
CA ALA A 386 -1.81 -9.30 32.17
C ALA A 386 -0.29 -9.40 32.39
N ALA A 387 0.52 -8.83 31.48
CA ALA A 387 1.97 -8.80 31.59
C ALA A 387 2.50 -7.96 32.78
N THR A 388 1.69 -7.04 33.33
CA THR A 388 2.03 -6.31 34.57
C THR A 388 1.82 -7.13 35.85
N GLY A 389 1.23 -8.32 35.73
CA GLY A 389 0.87 -9.20 36.85
C GLY A 389 -0.54 -9.00 37.39
N VAL A 390 -1.34 -8.11 36.77
CA VAL A 390 -2.76 -7.93 37.10
C VAL A 390 -3.57 -9.05 36.43
N PRO A 391 -4.36 -9.85 37.17
CA PRO A 391 -5.20 -10.90 36.59
C PRO A 391 -6.28 -10.31 35.68
N VAL A 392 -6.24 -10.69 34.41
CA VAL A 392 -7.23 -10.31 33.39
C VAL A 392 -7.79 -11.58 32.76
N PHE A 393 -9.10 -11.76 32.88
CA PHE A 393 -9.87 -12.85 32.30
C PHE A 393 -10.75 -12.27 31.20
N ALA A 394 -10.11 -11.93 30.08
CA ALA A 394 -10.79 -11.38 28.91
C ALA A 394 -9.94 -11.65 27.65
N TRP A 395 -10.53 -12.23 26.61
CA TRP A 395 -9.99 -12.24 25.24
C TRP A 395 -11.09 -11.99 24.21
N LYS A 396 -10.70 -11.74 22.96
CA LYS A 396 -11.61 -11.48 21.86
C LYS A 396 -12.08 -12.80 21.26
N GLY A 397 -13.38 -12.90 21.05
CA GLY A 397 -13.99 -14.11 20.48
C GLY A 397 -14.30 -15.20 21.51
N GLU A 398 -14.48 -14.81 22.78
CA GLU A 398 -15.01 -15.68 23.83
C GLU A 398 -16.37 -16.29 23.43
N THR A 399 -16.60 -17.54 23.82
CA THR A 399 -17.95 -18.12 23.84
C THR A 399 -18.76 -17.61 25.02
N ASP A 400 -20.08 -17.81 25.00
CA ASP A 400 -20.95 -17.43 26.13
C ASP A 400 -20.55 -18.16 27.44
N GLU A 401 -20.14 -19.42 27.33
CA GLU A 401 -19.65 -20.20 28.48
C GLU A 401 -18.31 -19.66 29.00
N GLU A 402 -17.38 -19.33 28.11
CA GLU A 402 -16.09 -18.72 28.46
C GLU A 402 -16.27 -17.37 29.14
N TYR A 403 -17.18 -16.54 28.64
CA TYR A 403 -17.52 -15.25 29.25
C TYR A 403 -18.05 -15.41 30.69
N VAL A 404 -18.97 -16.35 30.92
CA VAL A 404 -19.46 -16.65 32.28
C VAL A 404 -18.32 -17.16 33.16
N TRP A 405 -17.46 -18.02 32.62
CA TRP A 405 -16.27 -18.51 33.32
C TRP A 405 -15.32 -17.36 33.71
N CYS A 406 -15.07 -16.40 32.82
CA CYS A 406 -14.25 -15.21 33.08
C CYS A 406 -14.80 -14.38 34.24
N ILE A 407 -16.12 -14.14 34.27
CA ILE A 407 -16.77 -13.45 35.40
C ILE A 407 -16.62 -14.27 36.69
N GLU A 408 -16.84 -15.58 36.62
CA GLU A 408 -16.66 -16.45 37.78
C GLU A 408 -15.22 -16.40 38.30
N GLN A 409 -14.20 -16.34 37.43
CA GLN A 409 -12.80 -16.20 37.88
C GLN A 409 -12.57 -14.90 38.63
N VAL A 410 -13.06 -13.77 38.12
CA VAL A 410 -12.93 -12.47 38.80
C VAL A 410 -13.62 -12.47 40.17
N ILE A 411 -14.73 -13.19 40.32
CA ILE A 411 -15.49 -13.25 41.58
C ILE A 411 -14.92 -14.30 42.55
N ARG A 412 -14.52 -15.47 42.04
CA ARG A 412 -14.13 -16.64 42.86
C ARG A 412 -12.64 -16.69 43.18
N CYS A 413 -11.79 -15.91 42.52
CA CYS A 413 -10.36 -15.98 42.76
C CYS A 413 -10.00 -15.45 44.15
N ASP A 414 -9.99 -16.36 45.12
CA ASP A 414 -9.37 -16.25 46.45
C ASP A 414 -7.84 -16.29 46.37
N SER A 415 -7.22 -15.55 45.46
CA SER A 415 -5.76 -15.40 45.40
C SER A 415 -5.17 -14.55 46.54
N LEU A 416 -5.87 -14.48 47.68
CA LEU A 416 -5.46 -13.74 48.87
C LEU A 416 -5.36 -14.60 50.14
N SER A 417 -5.35 -15.93 50.00
CA SER A 417 -4.82 -16.77 51.07
C SER A 417 -3.95 -17.89 50.51
N SER A 418 -2.64 -17.77 50.77
CA SER A 418 -1.66 -18.86 50.78
C SER A 418 -1.21 -19.48 49.44
N SER A 419 0.12 -19.50 49.29
CA SER A 419 0.95 -20.30 48.40
C SER A 419 1.21 -19.79 46.97
N ARG A 420 2.43 -19.27 46.82
CA ARG A 420 3.21 -19.30 45.58
C ARG A 420 3.20 -20.71 45.00
N LEU A 421 3.02 -20.81 43.69
CA LEU A 421 3.53 -21.90 42.85
C LEU A 421 4.44 -21.17 41.84
N SER A 422 5.77 -21.16 41.94
CA SER A 422 6.77 -22.26 41.92
C SER A 422 6.61 -23.17 40.72
#